data_AF-A0A7X4H2S9-F1
#
_entry.id   AF-A0A7X4H2S9-F1
#
_cell.length_a   1.000
_cell.length_b   1.000
_cell.length_c   1.000
_cell.angle_alpha   90.00
_cell.angle_beta   90.00
_cell.angle_gamma   90.00
#
_symmetry.space_group_name_H-M   'P 1'
#
loop_
_entity.id
_entity.type
_entity.pdbx_description
1 polymer ?
#
loop_
_entity_poly.entity_id
_entity_poly.type
_entity_poly.pdbx_seq_one_letter_code
_entity_poly.pdbx_strand_id
1 'polypeptide(L)'
;MQDNNEPPRFRPVTWSGLETPADVELWIEEHNQALQQHIGKNETGYGVCFTLAEGGEIYLQTTQDGHLVLDVTDEASWVAPLIMAAARVSEAPAGSLWVLPDDKLVQLMIGLSGLIASSILVVGHNFGLRRRMGAW
;
A
#
# COMPACT_ATOMS: atom_id res chain seq x y z
N MET A 1 -0.75 -28.25 13.81
CA MET A 1 -1.10 -27.00 13.11
C MET A 1 -1.84 -26.18 14.14
N GLN A 2 -1.20 -25.15 14.71
CA GLN A 2 -1.87 -24.31 15.70
C GLN A 2 -2.79 -23.36 14.93
N ASP A 3 -4.09 -23.65 14.95
CA ASP A 3 -5.11 -22.67 14.61
C ASP A 3 -5.08 -21.60 15.72
N ASN A 4 -4.31 -20.53 15.48
CA ASN A 4 -4.38 -19.33 16.29
C ASN A 4 -5.75 -18.68 16.04
N ASN A 5 -6.74 -19.06 16.85
CA ASN A 5 -8.09 -18.49 16.87
C ASN A 5 -8.14 -17.09 17.53
N GLU A 6 -7.02 -16.36 17.47
CA GLU A 6 -6.96 -14.98 17.93
C GLU A 6 -7.45 -14.08 16.78
N PRO A 7 -8.40 -13.16 17.03
CA PRO A 7 -8.87 -12.28 15.96
C PRO A 7 -7.68 -11.53 15.37
N PRO A 8 -7.65 -11.32 14.04
CA PRO A 8 -6.54 -10.60 13.42
C PRO A 8 -6.39 -9.24 14.09
N ARG A 9 -5.15 -8.92 14.48
CA ARG A 9 -4.79 -7.71 15.22
C ARG A 9 -5.36 -6.45 14.57
N PHE A 10 -5.31 -6.42 13.24
CA PHE A 10 -5.93 -5.41 12.41
C PHE A 10 -7.16 -6.00 11.74
N ARG A 11 -8.18 -5.17 11.56
CA ARG A 11 -9.42 -5.56 10.87
C ARG A 11 -9.59 -4.69 9.63
N PRO A 12 -10.14 -5.23 8.53
CA PRO A 12 -10.48 -4.41 7.38
C PRO A 12 -11.46 -3.31 7.76
N VAL A 13 -11.19 -2.10 7.27
CA VAL A 13 -12.04 -0.92 7.37
C VAL A 13 -12.60 -0.64 5.99
N THR A 14 -13.93 -0.52 5.88
CA THR A 14 -14.58 -0.13 4.62
C THR A 14 -14.01 1.19 4.13
N TRP A 15 -13.71 1.26 2.84
CA TRP A 15 -13.13 2.46 2.27
C TRP A 15 -14.13 3.61 2.22
N SER A 16 -13.71 4.77 2.72
CA SER A 16 -14.40 6.05 2.50
C SER A 16 -13.67 6.75 1.37
N GLY A 17 -14.36 7.01 0.26
CA GLY A 17 -13.77 7.62 -0.92
C GLY A 17 -13.10 8.96 -0.61
N LEU A 18 -11.86 9.11 -1.08
CA LEU A 18 -11.09 10.36 -1.13
C LEU A 18 -11.32 11.03 -2.48
N GLU A 19 -11.77 12.29 -2.49
CA GLU A 19 -12.10 13.04 -3.72
C GLU A 19 -11.13 14.20 -3.96
N THR A 20 -10.59 14.77 -2.89
CA THR A 20 -9.73 15.94 -2.93
C THR A 20 -8.34 15.65 -2.35
N PRO A 21 -7.32 16.45 -2.71
CA PRO A 21 -6.02 16.37 -2.05
C PRO A 21 -6.11 16.50 -0.52
N ALA A 22 -7.00 17.35 -0.02
CA ALA A 22 -7.18 17.54 1.42
C ALA A 22 -7.69 16.28 2.13
N ASP A 23 -8.59 15.52 1.49
CA ASP A 23 -9.07 14.24 2.02
C ASP A 23 -7.91 13.24 2.11
N VAL A 24 -7.02 13.23 1.12
CA VAL A 24 -5.85 12.35 1.13
C VAL A 24 -4.87 12.73 2.22
N GLU A 25 -4.56 14.02 2.39
CA GLU A 25 -3.65 14.46 3.46
C GLU A 25 -4.20 14.08 4.84
N LEU A 26 -5.51 14.25 5.07
CA LEU A 26 -6.15 13.80 6.30
C LEU A 26 -6.01 12.27 6.47
N TRP A 27 -6.26 11.49 5.42
CA TRP A 27 -6.06 10.05 5.46
C TRP A 27 -4.60 9.66 5.76
N ILE A 28 -3.62 10.37 5.20
CA ILE A 28 -2.19 10.17 5.47
C ILE A 28 -1.89 10.42 6.95
N GLU A 29 -2.39 11.52 7.52
CA GLU A 29 -2.21 11.84 8.94
C GLU A 29 -2.80 10.76 9.85
N GLU A 30 -4.04 10.35 9.59
CA GLU A 30 -4.72 9.28 10.34
C GLU A 30 -3.98 7.94 10.21
N HIS A 31 -3.54 7.59 9.00
CA HIS A 31 -2.76 6.39 8.74
C HIS A 31 -1.42 6.40 9.48
N ASN A 32 -0.68 7.51 9.43
CA ASN A 32 0.58 7.67 10.14
C ASN A 32 0.40 7.58 11.65
N GLN A 33 -0.65 8.19 12.19
CA GLN A 33 -0.98 8.09 13.60
C GLN A 33 -1.30 6.64 14.00
N ALA A 34 -2.08 5.93 13.18
CA ALA A 34 -2.41 4.52 13.42
C ALA A 34 -1.15 3.64 13.39
N LEU A 35 -0.24 3.86 12.44
CA LEU A 35 1.05 3.16 12.40
C LEU A 35 1.88 3.43 13.66
N GLN A 36 1.97 4.68 14.13
CA GLN A 36 2.72 5.01 15.34
C GLN A 36 2.12 4.36 16.60
N GLN A 37 0.79 4.27 16.68
CA GLN A 37 0.11 3.68 17.83
C GLN A 37 0.19 2.15 17.84
N HIS A 38 0.18 1.53 16.66
CA HIS A 38 -0.02 0.11 16.54
C HIS A 38 1.17 -0.67 16.01
N ILE A 39 2.23 -0.06 15.50
CA ILE A 39 3.42 -0.80 15.05
C ILE A 39 4.49 -0.79 16.15
N GLY A 40 4.88 -1.99 16.58
CA GLY A 40 5.95 -2.19 17.55
C GLY A 40 7.33 -1.81 16.98
N LYS A 41 8.24 -1.39 17.86
CA LYS A 41 9.58 -0.88 17.49
C LYS A 41 10.43 -1.81 16.61
N ASN A 42 10.20 -3.12 16.70
CA ASN A 42 10.95 -4.15 15.97
C ASN A 42 10.13 -4.79 14.83
N GLU A 43 8.89 -4.34 14.60
CA GLU A 43 8.08 -4.83 13.50
C GLU A 43 8.59 -4.23 12.18
N THR A 44 8.61 -5.05 11.13
CA THR A 44 9.08 -4.66 9.80
C THR A 44 8.04 -5.07 8.76
N GLY A 45 8.16 -4.55 7.53
CA GLY A 45 7.18 -4.86 6.50
C GLY A 45 5.78 -4.37 6.86
N TYR A 46 5.69 -3.22 7.50
CA TYR A 46 4.42 -2.60 7.87
C TYR A 46 3.96 -1.56 6.85
N GLY A 47 2.65 -1.37 6.76
CA GLY A 47 2.04 -0.45 5.81
C GLY A 47 0.52 -0.64 5.79
N VAL A 48 -0.07 -0.47 4.61
CA VAL A 48 -1.49 -0.71 4.37
C VAL A 48 -1.67 -1.69 3.21
N CYS A 49 -2.64 -2.59 3.34
CA CYS A 49 -3.17 -3.37 2.21
C CYS A 49 -4.52 -2.78 1.83
N PHE A 50 -4.69 -2.49 0.54
CA PHE A 50 -5.95 -2.11 -0.07
C PHE A 50 -6.53 -3.31 -0.81
N THR A 51 -7.72 -3.74 -0.42
CA THR A 51 -8.52 -4.71 -1.18
C THR A 51 -9.33 -3.94 -2.22
N LEU A 52 -9.24 -4.35 -3.48
CA LEU A 52 -9.95 -3.71 -4.58
C LEU A 52 -11.33 -4.34 -4.77
N ALA A 53 -12.32 -3.54 -5.13
CA ALA A 53 -13.71 -3.97 -5.31
C ALA A 53 -13.88 -5.02 -6.42
N GLU A 54 -13.12 -4.88 -7.51
CA GLU A 54 -13.15 -5.79 -8.66
C GLU A 54 -12.13 -6.94 -8.56
N GLY A 55 -11.46 -7.06 -7.41
CA GLY A 55 -10.52 -8.15 -7.11
C GLY A 55 -9.05 -7.76 -7.13
N GLY A 56 -8.28 -8.48 -6.32
CA GLY A 56 -6.87 -8.25 -6.07
C GLY A 56 -6.60 -7.24 -4.95
N GLU A 57 -5.33 -7.15 -4.59
CA GLU A 57 -4.82 -6.33 -3.51
C GLU A 57 -3.60 -5.51 -3.93
N ILE A 58 -3.46 -4.34 -3.30
CA ILE A 58 -2.28 -3.47 -3.40
C ILE A 58 -1.76 -3.24 -2.00
N TYR A 59 -0.53 -3.67 -1.74
CA TYR A 59 0.17 -3.37 -0.50
C TYR A 59 1.01 -2.11 -0.71
N LEU A 60 0.86 -1.12 0.16
CA LEU A 60 1.61 0.13 0.14
C LEU A 60 2.46 0.26 1.41
N GLN A 61 3.73 0.61 1.23
CA GLN A 61 4.64 1.03 2.28
C GLN A 61 5.41 2.29 1.85
N THR A 62 5.59 3.22 2.78
CA THR A 62 6.57 4.32 2.62
C THR A 62 7.90 3.89 3.26
N THR A 63 8.99 3.94 2.48
CA THR A 63 10.34 3.63 2.96
C THR A 63 10.90 4.77 3.81
N GLN A 64 11.99 4.50 4.53
CA GLN A 64 12.72 5.53 5.28
C GLN A 64 13.28 6.65 4.40
N ASP A 65 13.55 6.35 3.13
CA ASP A 65 14.06 7.30 2.14
C ASP A 65 12.94 8.13 1.47
N GLY A 66 11.69 7.97 1.90
CA GLY A 66 10.55 8.69 1.31
C GLY A 66 10.08 8.12 -0.03
N HIS A 67 10.40 6.86 -0.35
CA HIS A 67 9.82 6.22 -1.54
C HIS A 67 8.54 5.47 -1.19
N LEU A 68 7.59 5.45 -2.12
CA LEU A 68 6.42 4.58 -2.03
C LEU A 68 6.78 3.25 -2.69
N VAL A 69 6.51 2.16 -1.99
CA VAL A 69 6.61 0.81 -2.52
C VAL A 69 5.21 0.23 -2.60
N LEU A 70 4.79 -0.15 -3.80
CA LEU A 70 3.57 -0.90 -4.02
C LEU A 70 3.93 -2.34 -4.35
N ASP A 71 3.34 -3.30 -3.68
CA ASP A 71 3.29 -4.69 -4.13
C ASP A 71 1.87 -4.97 -4.65
N VAL A 72 1.75 -5.12 -5.97
CA VAL A 72 0.49 -5.32 -6.67
C VAL A 72 0.34 -6.80 -6.97
N THR A 73 -0.63 -7.45 -6.34
CA THR A 73 -0.93 -8.87 -6.59
C THR A 73 -1.24 -9.13 -8.07
N ASP A 74 -1.01 -10.36 -8.53
CA ASP A 74 -1.29 -10.75 -9.92
C ASP A 74 -2.76 -10.48 -10.31
N GLU A 75 -3.69 -10.69 -9.38
CA GLU A 75 -5.13 -10.41 -9.55
C GLU A 75 -5.44 -8.92 -9.69
N ALA A 76 -4.58 -8.04 -9.15
CA ALA A 76 -4.69 -6.58 -9.26
C ALA A 76 -3.88 -6.01 -10.44
N SER A 77 -3.28 -6.84 -11.30
CA SER A 77 -2.41 -6.36 -12.40
C SER A 77 -3.13 -5.42 -13.38
N TRP A 78 -4.46 -5.50 -13.44
CA TRP A 78 -5.31 -4.64 -14.26
C TRP A 78 -5.25 -3.15 -13.85
N VAL A 79 -4.77 -2.83 -12.64
CA VAL A 79 -4.61 -1.46 -12.14
C VAL A 79 -3.35 -0.77 -12.69
N ALA A 80 -2.44 -1.53 -13.31
CA ALA A 80 -1.17 -0.99 -13.81
C ALA A 80 -1.29 0.30 -14.63
N PRO A 81 -2.24 0.46 -15.59
CA PRO A 81 -2.39 1.71 -16.34
C PRO A 81 -2.69 2.94 -15.46
N LEU A 82 -3.41 2.76 -14.36
CA LEU A 82 -3.70 3.82 -13.40
C LEU A 82 -2.45 4.22 -12.62
N ILE A 83 -1.71 3.23 -12.11
CA ILE A 83 -0.44 3.48 -11.40
C ILE A 83 0.54 4.19 -12.34
N MET A 84 0.65 3.75 -13.59
CA MET A 84 1.49 4.40 -14.61
C MET A 84 1.10 5.86 -14.84
N ALA A 85 -0.21 6.14 -14.95
CA ALA A 85 -0.71 7.49 -15.13
C ALA A 85 -0.41 8.39 -13.91
N ALA A 86 -0.63 7.89 -12.70
CA ALA A 86 -0.35 8.61 -11.46
C ALA A 86 1.16 8.88 -11.28
N ALA A 87 2.00 7.88 -11.56
CA ALA A 87 3.44 7.96 -11.46
C ALA A 87 4.11 8.72 -12.62
N ARG A 88 3.38 8.94 -13.72
CA ARG A 88 3.88 9.48 -15.00
C ARG A 88 5.05 8.66 -15.58
N VAL A 89 4.89 7.33 -15.59
CA VAL A 89 5.86 6.41 -16.19
C VAL A 89 5.31 5.80 -17.48
N SER A 90 6.21 5.52 -18.43
CA SER A 90 5.85 4.99 -19.75
C SER A 90 5.66 3.48 -19.78
N GLU A 91 6.30 2.75 -18.86
CA GLU A 91 6.26 1.29 -18.81
C GLU A 91 6.09 0.80 -17.37
N ALA A 92 5.33 -0.28 -17.22
CA ALA A 92 5.19 -1.01 -15.96
C ALA A 92 6.45 -1.84 -15.67
N PRO A 93 6.82 -2.04 -14.40
CA PRO A 93 7.88 -2.99 -14.04
C PRO A 93 7.50 -4.42 -14.47
N ALA A 94 8.50 -5.27 -14.71
CA ALA A 94 8.30 -6.66 -15.11
C ALA A 94 7.74 -7.57 -13.98
N GLY A 95 7.50 -7.04 -12.78
CA GLY A 95 6.99 -7.78 -11.63
C GLY A 95 5.98 -6.96 -10.83
N SER A 96 5.54 -7.51 -9.70
CA SER A 96 4.50 -6.92 -8.84
C SER A 96 4.92 -5.64 -8.11
N LEU A 97 6.22 -5.41 -7.97
CA LEU A 97 6.76 -4.33 -7.15
C LEU A 97 6.95 -3.03 -7.94
N TRP A 98 6.26 -1.96 -7.51
CA TRP A 98 6.42 -0.60 -8.02
C TRP A 98 7.15 0.24 -6.97
N VAL A 99 8.12 1.03 -7.41
CA VAL A 99 8.80 2.01 -6.55
C VAL A 99 8.58 3.39 -7.15
N LEU A 100 7.88 4.23 -6.41
CA LEU A 100 7.49 5.57 -6.83
C LEU A 100 8.09 6.63 -5.89
N PRO A 101 8.30 7.87 -6.35
CA PRO A 101 8.58 8.98 -5.44
C PRO A 101 7.35 9.26 -4.53
N ASP A 102 7.59 9.77 -3.33
CA ASP A 102 6.54 10.18 -2.37
C ASP A 102 5.56 11.21 -2.93
N ASP A 103 6.03 12.14 -3.77
CA ASP A 103 5.21 13.17 -4.40
C ASP A 103 4.07 12.61 -5.26
N LYS A 104 4.04 11.30 -5.51
CA LYS A 104 2.97 10.60 -6.23
C LYS A 104 1.86 10.09 -5.33
N LEU A 105 2.03 10.07 -4.01
CA LEU A 105 1.07 9.45 -3.09
C LEU A 105 -0.31 10.06 -3.23
N VAL A 106 -0.41 11.39 -3.19
CA VAL A 106 -1.69 12.10 -3.29
C VAL A 106 -2.43 11.76 -4.59
N GLN A 107 -1.73 11.85 -5.72
CA GLN A 107 -2.33 11.57 -7.03
C GLN A 107 -2.70 10.09 -7.19
N LEU A 108 -1.89 9.18 -6.65
CA LEU A 108 -2.16 7.75 -6.64
C LEU A 108 -3.41 7.43 -5.82
N MET A 109 -3.51 7.98 -4.61
CA MET A 109 -4.66 7.74 -3.71
C MET A 109 -5.95 8.27 -4.31
N ILE A 110 -5.96 9.46 -4.92
CA ILE A 110 -7.14 10.00 -5.63
C ILE A 110 -7.55 9.04 -6.76
N GLY A 111 -6.60 8.58 -7.57
CA GLY A 111 -6.88 7.65 -8.68
C GLY A 111 -7.44 6.31 -8.19
N LEU A 112 -6.83 5.72 -7.16
CA LEU A 112 -7.22 4.42 -6.63
C LEU A 112 -8.50 4.45 -5.80
N SER A 113 -8.86 5.60 -5.24
CA SER A 113 -9.95 5.77 -4.28
C SER A 113 -11.26 5.10 -4.72
N GLY A 114 -11.66 5.26 -5.98
CA GLY A 114 -12.88 4.66 -6.52
C GLY A 114 -12.82 3.13 -6.74
N LEU A 115 -11.64 2.53 -6.64
CA LEU A 115 -11.39 1.10 -6.84
C LEU A 115 -11.25 0.33 -5.52
N ILE A 116 -10.99 1.03 -4.41
CA ILE A 116 -10.73 0.39 -3.11
C ILE A 116 -12.06 0.05 -2.42
N ALA A 117 -12.23 -1.20 -2.02
CA ALA A 117 -13.36 -1.65 -1.21
C ALA A 117 -13.08 -1.51 0.29
N SER A 118 -11.85 -1.86 0.71
CA SER A 118 -11.42 -1.77 2.11
C SER A 118 -9.93 -1.60 2.23
N SER A 119 -9.49 -1.11 3.40
CA SER A 119 -8.08 -1.06 3.77
C SER A 119 -7.84 -1.78 5.10
N ILE A 120 -6.63 -2.30 5.29
CA ILE A 120 -6.19 -2.91 6.55
C ILE A 120 -4.72 -2.59 6.79
N LEU A 121 -4.35 -2.28 8.03
CA LEU A 121 -2.94 -2.19 8.41
C LEU A 121 -2.30 -3.59 8.33
N VAL A 122 -1.09 -3.64 7.80
CA VAL A 122 -0.33 -4.89 7.69
C VAL A 122 1.01 -4.77 8.40
N VAL A 123 1.54 -5.91 8.84
CA VAL A 123 2.90 -6.09 9.39
C VAL A 123 3.47 -7.39 8.85
N GLY A 124 4.79 -7.45 8.69
CA GLY A 124 5.49 -8.63 8.19
C GLY A 124 5.32 -8.90 6.69
N HIS A 125 4.70 -7.99 5.93
CA HIS A 125 4.59 -8.12 4.49
C HIS A 125 5.97 -7.92 3.82
N ASN A 126 6.27 -8.72 2.79
CA ASN A 126 7.55 -8.67 2.11
C ASN A 126 7.51 -7.74 0.90
N PHE A 127 7.72 -6.44 1.13
CA PHE A 127 7.80 -5.39 0.09
C PHE A 127 9.03 -5.48 -0.84
N GLY A 128 9.64 -6.67 -1.02
CA GLY A 128 10.77 -6.87 -1.93
C GLY A 128 12.09 -6.17 -1.54
N LEU A 129 12.09 -5.34 -0.48
CA LEU A 129 13.25 -4.55 -0.03
C LEU A 129 14.47 -5.41 0.34
N ARG A 130 14.25 -6.65 0.79
CA ARG A 130 15.35 -7.58 1.09
C ARG A 130 16.10 -8.09 -0.15
N ARG A 131 15.55 -7.96 -1.36
CA ARG A 131 16.14 -8.55 -2.57
C ARG A 131 17.18 -7.66 -3.28
N ARG A 132 17.31 -6.36 -2.91
CA ARG A 132 18.33 -5.46 -3.47
C ARG A 132 19.65 -5.42 -2.69
N MET A 133 19.71 -5.96 -1.47
CA MET A 133 20.95 -6.04 -0.69
C MET A 133 21.62 -7.40 -0.90
N GLY A 134 21.99 -7.69 -2.15
CA GLY A 134 22.55 -9.00 -2.53
C GLY A 134 23.00 -9.15 -3.98
N ALA A 135 23.16 -8.06 -4.73
CA ALA A 135 23.86 -8.08 -6.01
C ALA A 135 25.08 -7.16 -5.87
N TRP A 136 26.25 -7.80 -5.93
CA TRP A 136 27.58 -7.24 -5.85
C TRP A 136 27.92 -6.44 -7.11
#